data_AF-A0A6G5R4T3-F1
#
_entry.id   AF-A0A6G5R4T3-F1
#
_cell.length_a   1.000
_cell.length_b   1.000
_cell.length_c   1.000
_cell.angle_alpha   90.00
_cell.angle_beta   90.00
_cell.angle_gamma   90.00
#
_symmetry.space_group_name_H-M   'P 1'
#
loop_
_entity.id
_entity.type
_entity.pdbx_description
1 polymer ?
#
loop_
_entity_poly.entity_id
_entity_poly.type
_entity_poly.pdbx_seq_one_letter_code
_entity_poly.pdbx_strand_id
1 'polypeptide(L)'
;MDILLKNSYDINVMFLKHKQEQISTSKLTNNELIKVGNETLSKDEYIARQNDLLKSATDILMQNSQAYLYKGGLDMVGDMGVGYGGQSSYYNNMPAWAKVLNSNRITREEYNKLGMSHESYGYGFSIGLSESSTRLEQFTDSGYFKGNKSDNILEYKQNLNRYAKEKTIKTQYGDVEVFLDLYGDNDKLGIGNFSSNALLFNFDSNADGILNSSDKLFSKLKVRGYDKDGNEKIANLSDVTKGIDLAQFIKKEINADITRSWVDDINASLRKLGRNEVDTSKIDNRMFYYQDNPYTTFSAESRYQKIDRSDTKKFFDTYVNKDGWVDLRNNNIFNKDSGFNNFAYEKVGFDGKLKLSEFNPILESDTPKDKNFSYTGYQRSSFMKFYNDYNKELDAHTKDIEWLSKNLKDYDVENADEYISKLKDSKSSYMLAMENEFKKATGLEFSLSNLEKVKRAFESDSNKAALSLNDSDSVIAMRMNSNGTITLKFDSGREIDVRDLYTDTGRLNTSGDKRASINLEAKNMSKEELNSLDFETIAIKQDDKFVSLKELGATAISKIMKNNELRFLIHLANNNIISSNELYNISYLNHTLNSNDKQIQDKDRFYKRVDVRV
;
A
#
# COMPACT_ATOMS: atom_id res chain seq x y z
N MET A 1 30.82 -3.92 22.74
CA MET A 1 31.07 -5.36 22.42
C MET A 1 29.76 -5.91 21.89
N ASP A 2 29.38 -5.40 20.71
CA ASP A 2 27.99 -5.20 20.26
C ASP A 2 27.62 -6.01 19.02
N ILE A 3 28.15 -7.23 18.89
CA ILE A 3 27.96 -8.05 17.68
C ILE A 3 27.22 -9.38 17.98
N LEU A 4 26.92 -9.70 19.25
CA LEU A 4 26.41 -11.03 19.63
C LEU A 4 24.90 -11.13 19.95
N LEU A 5 24.08 -10.12 19.67
CA LEU A 5 22.62 -10.18 19.93
C LEU A 5 21.72 -9.93 18.72
N LYS A 6 22.25 -9.95 17.49
CA LYS A 6 21.45 -9.80 16.26
C LYS A 6 21.08 -11.09 15.54
N ASN A 7 21.57 -12.25 16.00
CA ASN A 7 21.48 -13.50 15.27
C ASN A 7 20.76 -14.62 16.05
N SER A 8 19.61 -14.37 16.66
CA SER A 8 18.87 -15.41 17.39
C SER A 8 18.45 -16.59 16.49
N TYR A 9 18.21 -16.35 15.19
CA TYR A 9 17.84 -17.38 14.21
C TYR A 9 19.06 -18.17 13.71
N ASP A 10 20.14 -17.46 13.38
CA ASP A 10 21.42 -18.04 12.97
C ASP A 10 22.06 -18.87 14.09
N ILE A 11 21.95 -18.41 15.34
CA ILE A 11 22.50 -19.10 16.50
C ILE A 11 21.70 -20.38 16.80
N ASN A 12 20.38 -20.41 16.63
CA ASN A 12 19.59 -21.64 16.83
C ASN A 12 19.86 -22.68 15.72
N VAL A 13 19.93 -22.26 14.45
CA VAL A 13 20.24 -23.15 13.32
C VAL A 13 21.72 -23.59 13.36
N MET A 14 22.65 -22.71 13.76
CA MET A 14 24.05 -23.07 13.96
C MET A 14 24.27 -23.95 15.19
N PHE A 15 23.56 -23.75 16.31
CA PHE A 15 23.68 -24.65 17.48
C PHE A 15 23.15 -26.05 17.17
N LEU A 16 22.09 -26.16 16.36
CA LEU A 16 21.62 -27.45 15.82
C LEU A 16 22.67 -28.08 14.89
N LYS A 17 23.24 -27.32 13.95
CA LYS A 17 24.36 -27.77 13.11
C LYS A 17 25.57 -28.24 13.93
N HIS A 18 25.99 -27.48 14.94
CA HIS A 18 27.23 -27.76 15.67
C HIS A 18 27.09 -28.94 16.66
N LYS A 19 25.90 -29.15 17.24
CA LYS A 19 25.62 -30.35 18.06
C LYS A 19 25.46 -31.62 17.22
N GLN A 20 25.04 -31.52 15.96
CA GLN A 20 24.92 -32.67 15.05
C GLN A 20 26.22 -32.97 14.28
N GLU A 21 26.99 -31.96 13.85
CA GLU A 21 28.27 -32.18 13.17
C GLU A 21 29.33 -32.84 14.07
N GLN A 22 29.26 -32.65 15.40
CA GLN A 22 30.11 -33.40 16.34
C GLN A 22 29.71 -34.87 16.50
N ILE A 23 28.55 -35.29 15.99
CA ILE A 23 28.12 -36.70 16.00
C ILE A 23 28.62 -37.43 14.73
N SER A 24 29.00 -36.71 13.68
CA SER A 24 29.29 -37.30 12.36
C SER A 24 30.74 -37.79 12.14
N THR A 25 31.59 -37.86 13.17
CA THR A 25 32.98 -38.34 13.00
C THR A 25 33.38 -39.54 13.86
N SER A 26 32.43 -40.25 14.46
CA SER A 26 32.75 -41.49 15.19
C SER A 26 31.93 -42.70 14.74
N LYS A 27 32.43 -43.36 13.68
CA LYS A 27 32.18 -44.77 13.28
C LYS A 27 30.72 -45.15 12.94
N LEU A 28 30.59 -46.35 12.34
CA LEU A 28 29.39 -47.15 11.97
C LEU A 28 29.26 -47.21 10.44
N THR A 29 29.51 -48.30 9.70
CA THR A 29 29.21 -49.75 9.87
C THR A 29 27.80 -50.02 10.40
N ASN A 30 26.81 -49.49 9.68
CA ASN A 30 25.51 -50.11 9.39
C ASN A 30 24.75 -49.18 8.43
N ASN A 31 24.68 -49.53 7.15
CA ASN A 31 23.85 -48.82 6.17
C ASN A 31 22.37 -49.16 6.43
N GLU A 32 21.77 -48.53 7.44
CA GLU A 32 20.32 -48.53 7.60
C GLU A 32 19.71 -47.76 6.41
N LEU A 33 19.01 -48.49 5.55
CA LEU A 33 18.26 -47.92 4.45
C LEU A 33 16.83 -47.62 4.92
N ILE A 34 16.39 -46.37 4.73
CA ILE A 34 15.06 -45.91 5.07
C ILE A 34 14.22 -45.93 3.81
N LYS A 35 13.04 -46.55 3.89
CA LYS A 35 12.09 -46.61 2.78
C LYS A 35 11.02 -45.54 2.96
N VAL A 36 10.92 -44.63 1.99
CA VAL A 36 9.89 -43.58 1.94
C VAL A 36 9.12 -43.75 0.63
N GLY A 37 7.87 -44.24 0.73
CA GLY A 37 7.09 -44.60 -0.45
C GLY A 37 7.82 -45.64 -1.34
N ASN A 38 8.18 -45.22 -2.56
CA ASN A 38 8.90 -46.05 -3.54
C ASN A 38 10.42 -45.83 -3.53
N GLU A 39 10.92 -44.90 -2.71
CA GLU A 39 12.34 -44.58 -2.61
C GLU A 39 13.01 -45.34 -1.46
N THR A 40 14.29 -45.62 -1.62
CA THR A 40 15.14 -46.21 -0.58
C THR A 40 16.38 -45.34 -0.44
N LEU A 41 16.56 -44.76 0.73
CA LEU A 41 17.57 -43.73 1.00
C LEU A 41 18.49 -44.18 2.12
N SER A 42 19.72 -43.69 2.14
CA SER A 42 20.53 -43.75 3.34
C SER A 42 19.93 -42.87 4.45
N LYS A 43 20.27 -43.17 5.70
CA LYS A 43 19.85 -42.35 6.85
C LYS A 43 20.23 -40.87 6.72
N ASP A 44 21.42 -40.59 6.20
CA ASP A 44 21.90 -39.21 6.00
C ASP A 44 21.10 -38.47 4.92
N GLU A 45 20.79 -39.15 3.80
CA GLU A 45 19.94 -38.60 2.74
C GLU A 45 18.51 -38.34 3.23
N TYR A 46 17.95 -39.25 4.04
CA TYR A 46 16.64 -39.08 4.64
C TYR A 46 16.57 -37.85 5.55
N ILE A 47 17.56 -37.67 6.45
CA ILE A 47 17.65 -36.51 7.34
C ILE A 47 17.86 -35.21 6.53
N ALA A 48 18.72 -35.24 5.52
CA ALA A 48 18.93 -34.09 4.63
C ALA A 48 17.61 -33.68 3.95
N ARG A 49 16.83 -34.66 3.47
CA ARG A 49 15.55 -34.41 2.82
C ARG A 49 14.51 -33.82 3.78
N GLN A 50 14.45 -34.30 5.02
CA GLN A 50 13.60 -33.69 6.06
C GLN A 50 13.94 -32.22 6.27
N ASN A 51 15.23 -31.90 6.37
CA ASN A 51 15.70 -30.52 6.57
C ASN A 51 15.35 -29.61 5.38
N ASP A 52 15.51 -30.09 4.15
CA ASP A 52 15.17 -29.33 2.94
C ASP A 52 13.67 -29.04 2.84
N LEU A 53 12.83 -30.01 3.21
CA LEU A 53 11.37 -29.85 3.23
C LEU A 53 10.94 -28.85 4.31
N LEU A 54 11.51 -28.95 5.52
CA LEU A 54 11.26 -28.02 6.62
C LEU A 54 11.66 -26.59 6.24
N LYS A 55 12.81 -26.44 5.59
CA LYS A 55 13.30 -25.15 5.09
C LYS A 55 12.36 -24.58 4.04
N SER A 56 11.97 -25.38 3.05
CA SER A 56 11.05 -24.95 1.98
C SER A 56 9.70 -24.49 2.54
N ALA A 57 9.15 -25.23 3.51
CA ALA A 57 7.92 -24.85 4.19
C ALA A 57 8.07 -23.53 4.95
N THR A 58 9.16 -23.37 5.69
CA THR A 58 9.44 -22.15 6.43
C THR A 58 9.64 -20.95 5.49
N ASP A 59 10.34 -21.13 4.36
CA ASP A 59 10.59 -20.10 3.37
C ASP A 59 9.28 -19.58 2.75
N ILE A 60 8.34 -20.47 2.40
CA ILE A 60 7.02 -20.07 1.88
C ILE A 60 6.24 -19.25 2.92
N LEU A 61 6.21 -19.71 4.17
CA LEU A 61 5.50 -19.00 5.25
C LEU A 61 6.15 -17.64 5.54
N MET A 62 7.47 -17.56 5.49
CA MET A 62 8.24 -16.33 5.61
C MET A 62 7.89 -15.34 4.50
N GLN A 63 7.91 -15.80 3.24
CA GLN A 63 7.60 -14.97 2.07
C GLN A 63 6.17 -14.41 2.14
N ASN A 64 5.20 -15.24 2.53
CA ASN A 64 3.82 -14.80 2.71
C ASN A 64 3.71 -13.72 3.81
N SER A 65 4.34 -13.91 4.98
CA SER A 65 4.34 -12.89 6.05
C SER A 65 5.01 -11.59 5.63
N GLN A 66 6.15 -11.67 4.95
CA GLN A 66 6.86 -10.50 4.42
C GLN A 66 6.01 -9.76 3.39
N ALA A 67 5.34 -10.46 2.48
CA ALA A 67 4.46 -9.84 1.51
C ALA A 67 3.32 -9.05 2.20
N TYR A 68 2.77 -9.53 3.33
CA TYR A 68 1.81 -8.73 4.11
C TYR A 68 2.43 -7.53 4.81
N LEU A 69 3.61 -7.69 5.42
CA LEU A 69 4.34 -6.59 6.07
C LEU A 69 4.66 -5.43 5.11
N TYR A 70 4.84 -5.76 3.84
CA TYR A 70 5.36 -4.87 2.81
C TYR A 70 4.39 -4.64 1.64
N LYS A 71 3.10 -4.98 1.78
CA LYS A 71 2.05 -4.83 0.75
C LYS A 71 2.40 -5.47 -0.61
N GLY A 72 3.21 -6.53 -0.63
CA GLY A 72 3.73 -7.16 -1.85
C GLY A 72 5.05 -6.54 -2.35
N GLY A 73 5.39 -5.33 -1.89
CA GLY A 73 6.62 -4.63 -2.22
C GLY A 73 7.85 -5.18 -1.49
N LEU A 74 9.02 -4.99 -2.11
CA LEU A 74 10.29 -5.61 -1.71
C LEU A 74 10.93 -4.94 -0.48
N ASP A 75 11.50 -5.73 0.43
CA ASP A 75 12.57 -5.28 1.34
C ASP A 75 13.63 -6.39 1.50
N MET A 76 14.89 -6.07 1.18
CA MET A 76 16.04 -6.92 1.52
C MET A 76 16.38 -6.73 2.99
N VAL A 77 16.46 -7.81 3.75
CA VAL A 77 17.28 -7.87 4.97
C VAL A 77 18.68 -8.32 4.55
N GLY A 78 19.70 -7.57 4.95
CA GLY A 78 21.10 -7.83 4.65
C GLY A 78 21.67 -9.04 5.39
N ASP A 79 22.71 -9.61 4.78
CA ASP A 79 23.63 -10.63 5.27
C ASP A 79 23.04 -11.97 5.72
N MET A 80 22.92 -12.87 4.74
CA MET A 80 23.42 -14.24 4.88
C MET A 80 23.74 -14.80 3.50
N GLY A 81 25.01 -14.68 3.12
CA GLY A 81 25.58 -15.39 1.99
C GLY A 81 25.99 -16.80 2.39
N VAL A 82 25.56 -17.78 1.60
CA VAL A 82 26.28 -19.03 1.27
C VAL A 82 25.55 -19.61 0.06
N GLY A 83 25.87 -19.19 -1.16
CA GLY A 83 26.90 -19.73 -2.06
C GLY A 83 26.16 -20.26 -3.30
N TYR A 84 26.49 -20.04 -4.57
CA TYR A 84 27.69 -19.62 -5.28
C TYR A 84 27.24 -18.97 -6.60
N GLY A 85 27.96 -17.95 -7.10
CA GLY A 85 27.90 -17.53 -8.50
C GLY A 85 27.78 -16.02 -8.76
N GLY A 86 28.92 -15.32 -8.79
CA GLY A 86 29.14 -14.20 -9.71
C GLY A 86 28.76 -12.78 -9.26
N GLN A 87 29.79 -12.02 -8.90
CA GLN A 87 29.88 -10.55 -8.78
C GLN A 87 29.27 -9.82 -10.00
N SER A 88 28.91 -8.53 -10.02
CA SER A 88 29.24 -7.38 -9.17
C SER A 88 28.16 -6.29 -9.31
N SER A 89 27.88 -5.64 -8.20
CA SER A 89 27.11 -4.42 -7.99
C SER A 89 27.69 -3.20 -8.72
N TYR A 90 26.99 -2.60 -9.70
CA TYR A 90 27.19 -1.19 -10.09
C TYR A 90 26.11 -0.61 -11.04
N TYR A 91 24.80 -0.81 -10.84
CA TYR A 91 23.76 -0.09 -11.63
C TYR A 91 22.41 0.20 -10.92
N ASN A 92 22.31 0.04 -9.60
CA ASN A 92 21.03 0.10 -8.88
C ASN A 92 20.66 1.47 -8.26
N ASN A 93 21.37 2.55 -8.59
CA ASN A 93 21.14 3.87 -8.01
C ASN A 93 20.74 4.96 -9.03
N MET A 94 19.85 4.65 -9.99
CA MET A 94 19.22 5.70 -10.80
C MET A 94 17.69 5.69 -10.62
N PRO A 95 17.06 6.84 -10.36
CA PRO A 95 15.60 6.98 -10.33
C PRO A 95 14.95 6.59 -11.66
N ALA A 96 13.72 6.07 -11.58
CA ALA A 96 12.96 5.52 -12.73
C ALA A 96 12.76 6.48 -13.91
N TRP A 97 12.85 7.81 -13.72
CA TRP A 97 12.75 8.78 -14.81
C TRP A 97 13.97 8.76 -15.75
N ALA A 98 15.13 8.28 -15.31
CA ALA A 98 16.32 8.15 -16.15
C ALA A 98 16.22 7.01 -17.18
N LYS A 99 15.17 6.17 -17.10
CA LYS A 99 14.93 5.04 -18.04
C LYS A 99 13.80 5.31 -19.04
N VAL A 100 13.02 6.38 -18.84
CA VAL A 100 11.90 6.76 -19.72
C VAL A 100 12.35 7.69 -20.86
N LEU A 101 13.53 8.30 -20.76
CA LEU A 101 14.10 9.19 -21.79
C LEU A 101 15.10 8.48 -22.71
N ASN A 102 14.67 7.45 -23.45
CA ASN A 102 15.47 6.92 -24.55
C ASN A 102 14.72 6.90 -25.88
N SER A 103 13.98 7.97 -26.14
CA SER A 103 13.58 8.40 -27.48
C SER A 103 14.67 9.34 -28.03
N ASN A 104 15.74 8.74 -28.56
CA ASN A 104 16.59 9.20 -29.67
C ASN A 104 18.09 8.88 -29.46
N ARG A 105 18.59 8.01 -30.35
CA ARG A 105 20.01 7.80 -30.73
C ARG A 105 20.92 6.91 -29.87
N ILE A 106 20.52 5.67 -29.62
CA ILE A 106 21.48 4.55 -29.64
C ILE A 106 20.85 3.43 -30.46
N THR A 107 21.47 3.05 -31.58
CA THR A 107 20.98 1.92 -32.37
C THR A 107 21.23 0.61 -31.62
N ARG A 108 20.35 -0.38 -31.80
CA ARG A 108 20.45 -1.71 -31.15
C ARG A 108 21.82 -2.39 -31.41
N GLU A 109 22.48 -2.06 -32.52
CA GLU A 109 23.84 -2.50 -32.83
C GLU A 109 24.94 -1.82 -31.98
N GLU A 110 24.75 -0.58 -31.53
CA GLU A 110 25.69 0.11 -30.64
C GLU A 110 25.54 -0.37 -29.18
N TYR A 111 24.34 -0.74 -28.77
CA TYR A 111 24.09 -1.41 -27.48
C TYR A 111 24.71 -2.82 -27.43
N ASN A 112 24.65 -3.57 -28.54
CA ASN A 112 25.25 -4.90 -28.64
C ASN A 112 26.79 -4.87 -28.71
N LYS A 113 27.40 -3.77 -29.18
CA LYS A 113 28.87 -3.58 -29.16
C LYS A 113 29.43 -3.30 -27.76
N LEU A 114 28.60 -3.08 -26.74
CA LEU A 114 28.99 -2.95 -25.33
C LEU A 114 29.09 -4.29 -24.58
N GLY A 115 28.96 -5.44 -25.27
CA GLY A 115 29.41 -6.73 -24.74
C GLY A 115 28.62 -7.29 -23.54
N MET A 116 27.34 -6.94 -23.38
CA MET A 116 26.51 -7.41 -22.27
C MET A 116 25.21 -8.02 -22.79
N SER A 117 25.22 -9.33 -23.05
CA SER A 117 24.03 -10.13 -23.33
C SER A 117 23.37 -10.56 -22.03
N HIS A 118 22.30 -9.91 -21.58
CA HIS A 118 21.37 -10.52 -20.61
C HIS A 118 19.94 -10.04 -20.89
N GLU A 119 19.11 -10.97 -21.36
CA GLU A 119 17.67 -10.85 -21.41
C GLU A 119 17.13 -11.01 -19.98
N SER A 120 16.48 -9.97 -19.45
CA SER A 120 15.72 -10.04 -18.20
C SER A 120 14.24 -10.04 -18.57
N TYR A 121 13.62 -11.22 -18.59
CA TYR A 121 12.16 -11.32 -18.69
C TYR A 121 11.57 -11.07 -17.30
N GLY A 122 10.86 -9.95 -17.15
CA GLY A 122 10.07 -9.64 -15.96
C GLY A 122 8.59 -9.74 -16.29
N TYR A 123 7.83 -10.50 -15.52
CA TYR A 123 6.37 -10.54 -15.66
C TYR A 123 5.75 -9.27 -15.09
N GLY A 124 5.01 -8.57 -15.94
CA GLY A 124 4.21 -7.41 -15.57
C GLY A 124 2.72 -7.72 -15.47
N PHE A 125 2.09 -7.39 -14.35
CA PHE A 125 0.64 -7.29 -14.23
C PHE A 125 0.21 -5.87 -13.84
N SER A 126 -0.70 -5.29 -14.62
CA SER A 126 -1.40 -4.05 -14.27
C SER A 126 -2.83 -4.17 -14.77
N ILE A 127 -3.80 -3.70 -13.97
CA ILE A 127 -5.17 -3.55 -14.46
C ILE A 127 -5.24 -2.15 -15.07
N GLY A 128 -4.91 -2.08 -16.35
CA GLY A 128 -5.19 -0.90 -17.16
C GLY A 128 -4.12 0.19 -17.18
N LEU A 129 -2.86 -0.04 -16.81
CA LEU A 129 -1.78 0.97 -16.93
C LEU A 129 -0.89 0.72 -18.15
N SER A 130 -0.71 1.73 -19.02
CA SER A 130 0.01 1.59 -20.30
C SER A 130 1.39 0.95 -20.12
N GLU A 131 1.85 0.15 -21.09
CA GLU A 131 3.16 -0.51 -21.04
C GLU A 131 4.33 0.46 -20.73
N SER A 132 4.18 1.75 -21.11
CA SER A 132 5.12 2.84 -20.84
C SER A 132 5.10 3.41 -19.42
N SER A 133 4.10 3.09 -18.60
CA SER A 133 3.91 3.59 -17.23
C SER A 133 4.28 2.56 -16.15
N THR A 134 4.92 1.47 -16.56
CA THR A 134 5.17 0.31 -15.72
C THR A 134 6.30 0.52 -14.70
N ARG A 135 5.94 0.96 -13.48
CA ARG A 135 6.54 0.38 -12.28
C ARG A 135 5.80 -0.92 -12.00
N LEU A 136 6.28 -1.97 -12.64
CA LEU A 136 5.92 -3.34 -12.31
C LEU A 136 6.90 -3.82 -11.26
N GLU A 137 6.40 -4.44 -10.20
CA GLU A 137 7.21 -5.35 -9.38
C GLU A 137 7.86 -6.34 -10.33
N GLN A 138 9.17 -6.24 -10.49
CA GLN A 138 9.91 -7.12 -11.38
C GLN A 138 10.14 -8.43 -10.67
N PHE A 139 9.60 -9.46 -11.29
CA PHE A 139 9.61 -10.83 -10.83
C PHE A 139 10.60 -11.64 -11.67
N THR A 140 11.54 -12.35 -11.04
CA THR A 140 12.51 -13.19 -11.78
C THR A 140 11.92 -14.56 -12.13
N ASP A 141 12.37 -15.15 -13.24
CA ASP A 141 11.95 -16.46 -13.78
C ASP A 141 12.21 -17.68 -12.85
N SER A 142 12.76 -17.47 -11.64
CA SER A 142 13.16 -18.53 -10.72
C SER A 142 12.25 -18.69 -9.50
N GLY A 143 11.22 -17.86 -9.33
CA GLY A 143 10.42 -17.82 -8.09
C GLY A 143 11.21 -17.31 -6.87
N TYR A 144 12.49 -16.95 -7.04
CA TYR A 144 13.31 -16.33 -6.01
C TYR A 144 13.28 -14.80 -6.14
N PHE A 145 13.04 -14.14 -5.01
CA PHE A 145 13.08 -12.69 -4.85
C PHE A 145 14.53 -12.17 -4.98
N LYS A 146 14.81 -11.45 -6.06
CA LYS A 146 16.00 -10.60 -6.19
C LYS A 146 15.67 -9.34 -7.01
N GLY A 147 15.42 -8.20 -6.34
CA GLY A 147 15.54 -6.89 -7.00
C GLY A 147 14.70 -5.73 -6.43
N ASN A 148 15.40 -4.66 -6.04
CA ASN A 148 15.10 -3.23 -5.84
C ASN A 148 13.73 -2.66 -5.39
N LYS A 149 13.84 -1.85 -4.33
CA LYS A 149 12.85 -0.93 -3.74
C LYS A 149 12.05 -0.10 -4.74
N SER A 150 10.75 -0.27 -4.72
CA SER A 150 9.78 0.82 -4.87
C SER A 150 8.41 0.29 -4.47
N ASP A 151 7.86 0.81 -3.36
CA ASP A 151 6.40 1.00 -3.11
C ASP A 151 6.04 1.08 -1.61
N ASN A 152 6.99 0.87 -0.71
CA ASN A 152 6.73 1.03 0.72
C ASN A 152 7.10 2.43 1.23
N ILE A 153 6.39 2.87 2.27
CA ILE A 153 6.57 4.06 3.12
C ILE A 153 8.05 4.44 3.43
N LEU A 154 8.99 3.51 3.23
CA LEU A 154 10.43 3.73 3.20
C LEU A 154 10.91 4.80 2.20
N GLU A 155 10.19 5.10 1.11
CA GLU A 155 10.55 6.19 0.18
C GLU A 155 10.43 7.57 0.86
N TYR A 156 9.50 7.70 1.81
CA TYR A 156 9.26 8.92 2.59
C TYR A 156 10.13 9.06 3.85
N LYS A 157 11.16 8.23 4.05
CA LYS A 157 11.97 8.20 5.31
C LYS A 157 12.46 9.58 5.78
N GLN A 158 12.62 10.51 4.86
CA GLN A 158 13.04 11.87 5.17
C GLN A 158 11.90 12.76 5.71
N ASN A 159 10.65 12.55 5.32
CA ASN A 159 9.47 13.25 5.84
C ASN A 159 8.76 12.51 6.98
N LEU A 160 9.26 11.34 7.35
CA LEU A 160 8.93 10.67 8.61
C LEU A 160 9.78 11.23 9.76
N ASN A 161 9.18 11.32 10.95
CA ASN A 161 9.84 11.81 12.15
C ASN A 161 10.66 10.72 12.86
N ARG A 162 11.29 11.05 14.00
CA ARG A 162 12.10 10.09 14.76
C ARG A 162 11.26 8.92 15.29
N TYR A 163 10.04 9.18 15.75
CA TYR A 163 9.17 8.16 16.34
C TYR A 163 8.76 7.10 15.32
N ALA A 164 8.60 7.48 14.05
CA ALA A 164 8.38 6.53 12.95
C ALA A 164 9.54 5.53 12.75
N LYS A 165 10.77 5.93 13.12
CA LYS A 165 12.00 5.14 12.94
C LYS A 165 12.33 4.27 14.16
N GLU A 166 11.60 4.44 15.26
CA GLU A 166 11.71 3.60 16.44
C GLU A 166 11.05 2.23 16.20
N LYS A 167 11.38 1.25 17.04
CA LYS A 167 10.80 -0.11 17.00
C LYS A 167 9.65 -0.31 17.98
N THR A 168 9.48 0.62 18.90
CA THR A 168 8.50 0.56 19.98
C THR A 168 7.46 1.65 19.80
N ILE A 169 6.21 1.32 20.12
CA ILE A 169 5.14 2.30 20.33
C ILE A 169 4.95 2.55 21.82
N LYS A 170 4.53 3.77 22.16
CA LYS A 170 4.19 4.17 23.52
C LYS A 170 2.74 3.79 23.82
N THR A 171 2.53 3.07 24.91
CA THR A 171 1.19 2.73 25.42
C THR A 171 1.07 3.12 26.89
N GLN A 172 -0.14 3.15 27.43
CA GLN A 172 -0.34 3.35 28.87
C GLN A 172 0.26 2.21 29.73
N TYR A 173 0.45 1.03 29.13
CA TYR A 173 1.01 -0.14 29.80
C TYR A 173 2.54 -0.18 29.74
N GLY A 174 3.18 0.64 28.91
CA GLY A 174 4.63 0.68 28.69
C GLY A 174 5.00 0.82 27.22
N ASP A 175 6.30 0.94 26.94
CA ASP A 175 6.84 0.90 25.58
C ASP A 175 6.85 -0.56 25.10
N VAL A 176 6.27 -0.85 23.93
CA VAL A 176 6.13 -2.21 23.40
C VAL A 176 6.50 -2.28 21.92
N GLU A 177 7.04 -3.42 21.48
CA GLU A 177 7.33 -3.68 20.06
C GLU A 177 6.11 -4.31 19.39
N VAL A 178 5.71 -3.78 18.24
CA VAL A 178 4.60 -4.35 17.43
C VAL A 178 5.16 -5.39 16.46
N PHE A 179 4.43 -6.48 16.27
CA PHE A 179 4.76 -7.50 15.28
C PHE A 179 3.51 -8.13 14.66
N LEU A 180 3.67 -8.72 13.48
CA LEU A 180 2.63 -9.45 12.77
C LEU A 180 2.64 -10.93 13.19
N ASP A 181 1.55 -11.39 13.80
CA ASP A 181 1.32 -12.81 14.08
C ASP A 181 0.30 -13.39 13.10
N LEU A 182 0.73 -13.54 11.85
CA LEU A 182 -0.16 -13.96 10.75
C LEU A 182 -0.79 -15.34 11.04
N TYR A 183 0.03 -16.26 11.57
CA TYR A 183 -0.29 -17.67 11.77
C TYR A 183 -0.80 -18.01 13.18
N GLY A 184 -0.84 -17.05 14.11
CA GLY A 184 -1.31 -17.28 15.47
C GLY A 184 -0.34 -18.07 16.35
N ASP A 185 0.94 -18.09 15.98
CA ASP A 185 1.98 -18.84 16.68
C ASP A 185 2.86 -17.97 17.58
N ASN A 186 2.51 -16.69 17.75
CA ASN A 186 3.28 -15.68 18.45
C ASN A 186 4.66 -15.41 17.80
N ASP A 187 4.73 -15.46 16.47
CA ASP A 187 5.95 -15.19 15.70
C ASP A 187 7.11 -16.12 16.06
N LYS A 188 6.82 -17.42 16.25
CA LYS A 188 7.85 -18.45 16.50
C LYS A 188 8.88 -18.53 15.37
N LEU A 189 8.48 -18.17 14.16
CA LEU A 189 9.35 -18.13 12.98
C LEU A 189 10.22 -16.86 12.93
N GLY A 190 9.94 -15.84 13.74
CA GLY A 190 10.71 -14.58 13.81
C GLY A 190 10.57 -13.66 12.58
N ILE A 191 9.54 -13.89 11.77
CA ILE A 191 9.29 -13.28 10.45
C ILE A 191 8.32 -12.09 10.52
N GLY A 192 7.61 -11.92 11.64
CA GLY A 192 6.62 -10.87 11.87
C GLY A 192 7.20 -9.56 12.40
N ASN A 193 8.52 -9.51 12.63
CA ASN A 193 9.21 -8.41 13.29
C ASN A 193 9.20 -7.11 12.50
N PHE A 194 8.91 -5.99 13.18
CA PHE A 194 8.94 -4.68 12.56
C PHE A 194 10.33 -4.08 12.67
N SER A 195 10.88 -3.63 11.53
CA SER A 195 12.14 -2.88 11.51
C SER A 195 11.96 -1.44 12.03
N SER A 196 10.74 -0.90 11.95
CA SER A 196 10.35 0.41 12.46
C SER A 196 8.82 0.56 12.52
N ASN A 197 8.33 1.53 13.29
CA ASN A 197 6.91 1.90 13.39
C ASN A 197 6.32 2.34 12.04
N ALA A 198 7.14 2.79 11.09
CA ALA A 198 6.70 3.17 9.74
C ALA A 198 5.99 2.03 8.97
N LEU A 199 6.21 0.77 9.35
CA LEU A 199 5.50 -0.37 8.77
C LEU A 199 4.01 -0.41 9.14
N LEU A 200 3.57 0.31 10.19
CA LEU A 200 2.17 0.36 10.59
C LEU A 200 1.25 0.96 9.51
N PHE A 201 1.77 1.81 8.64
CA PHE A 201 1.03 2.33 7.47
C PHE A 201 0.62 1.23 6.48
N ASN A 202 1.31 0.08 6.48
CA ASN A 202 0.93 -1.04 5.62
C ASN A 202 -0.29 -1.80 6.14
N PHE A 203 -0.68 -1.56 7.39
CA PHE A 203 -1.83 -2.19 8.02
C PHE A 203 -3.08 -1.32 8.01
N ASP A 204 -2.96 -0.03 7.68
CA ASP A 204 -4.09 0.85 7.39
C ASP A 204 -4.65 0.51 6.00
N SER A 205 -5.70 -0.30 6.02
CA SER A 205 -6.30 -0.96 4.86
C SER A 205 -7.47 -0.18 4.28
N ASN A 206 -8.04 0.75 5.04
CA ASN A 206 -9.04 1.72 4.59
C ASN A 206 -8.43 3.11 4.27
N ALA A 207 -7.15 3.30 4.60
CA ALA A 207 -6.33 4.47 4.32
C ALA A 207 -6.89 5.76 4.98
N ASP A 208 -7.52 5.64 6.15
CA ASP A 208 -8.09 6.77 6.90
C ASP A 208 -7.10 7.45 7.86
N GLY A 209 -5.89 6.89 7.99
CA GLY A 209 -4.82 7.37 8.86
C GLY A 209 -4.92 6.93 10.32
N ILE A 210 -5.84 6.04 10.67
CA ILE A 210 -5.98 5.47 12.00
C ILE A 210 -5.98 3.94 11.90
N LEU A 211 -4.86 3.33 12.28
CA LEU A 211 -4.77 1.87 12.36
C LEU A 211 -5.60 1.35 13.55
N ASN A 212 -6.71 0.65 13.29
CA ASN A 212 -7.65 0.18 14.32
C ASN A 212 -8.41 -1.10 13.90
N SER A 213 -9.41 -1.53 14.69
CA SER A 213 -10.19 -2.75 14.43
C SER A 213 -10.95 -2.78 13.10
N SER A 214 -11.13 -1.63 12.44
CA SER A 214 -11.71 -1.55 11.09
C SER A 214 -10.74 -2.04 10.02
N ASP A 215 -9.46 -2.22 10.37
CA ASP A 215 -8.43 -2.69 9.44
C ASP A 215 -8.32 -4.21 9.39
N LYS A 216 -8.17 -4.72 8.17
CA LYS A 216 -8.21 -6.16 7.84
C LYS A 216 -7.26 -7.02 8.68
N LEU A 217 -6.08 -6.50 9.00
CA LEU A 217 -5.02 -7.23 9.69
C LEU A 217 -4.75 -6.74 11.11
N PHE A 218 -5.55 -5.80 11.65
CA PHE A 218 -5.33 -5.28 13.00
C PHE A 218 -5.40 -6.37 14.07
N SER A 219 -6.31 -7.34 13.92
CA SER A 219 -6.44 -8.49 14.82
C SER A 219 -5.24 -9.45 14.78
N LYS A 220 -4.38 -9.33 13.76
CA LYS A 220 -3.14 -10.11 13.62
C LYS A 220 -1.93 -9.36 14.18
N LEU A 221 -2.08 -8.09 14.56
CA LEU A 221 -1.01 -7.34 15.20
C LEU A 221 -0.98 -7.63 16.69
N LYS A 222 0.21 -8.00 17.16
CA LYS A 222 0.50 -8.25 18.57
C LYS A 222 1.60 -7.34 19.06
N VAL A 223 1.71 -7.23 20.37
CA VAL A 223 2.75 -6.47 21.05
C VAL A 223 3.57 -7.39 21.94
N ARG A 224 4.88 -7.15 21.99
CA ARG A 224 5.80 -7.84 22.91
C ARG A 224 6.56 -6.82 23.77
N GLY A 225 6.85 -7.25 24.99
CA GLY A 225 7.70 -6.54 25.96
C GLY A 225 8.08 -7.51 27.07
N TYR A 226 8.40 -7.00 28.26
CA TYR A 226 8.82 -7.83 29.39
C TYR A 226 7.91 -7.62 30.61
N ASP A 227 7.73 -8.64 31.44
CA ASP A 227 7.14 -8.47 32.77
C ASP A 227 8.18 -7.94 33.78
N LYS A 228 7.75 -7.76 35.03
CA LYS A 228 8.62 -7.26 36.12
C LYS A 228 9.80 -8.19 36.46
N ASP A 229 9.68 -9.47 36.11
CA ASP A 229 10.66 -10.52 36.41
C ASP A 229 11.60 -10.73 35.21
N GLY A 230 11.38 -9.99 34.11
CA GLY A 230 12.20 -10.04 32.90
C GLY A 230 11.80 -11.12 31.90
N ASN A 231 10.64 -11.77 32.07
CA ASN A 231 10.12 -12.74 31.09
C ASN A 231 9.43 -12.02 29.94
N GLU A 232 9.51 -12.57 28.73
CA GLU A 232 8.78 -12.03 27.58
C GLU A 232 7.26 -12.14 27.82
N LYS A 233 6.56 -11.04 27.53
CA LYS A 233 5.12 -10.92 27.64
C LYS A 233 4.57 -10.48 26.29
N ILE A 234 3.56 -11.20 25.80
CA ILE A 234 2.88 -10.95 24.52
C ILE A 234 1.40 -10.67 24.78
N ALA A 235 0.82 -9.70 24.07
CA ALA A 235 -0.61 -9.39 24.08
C ALA A 235 -1.10 -8.99 22.68
N ASN A 236 -2.42 -8.95 22.46
CA ASN A 236 -2.95 -8.38 21.21
C ASN A 236 -2.79 -6.86 21.24
N LEU A 237 -2.57 -6.24 20.07
CA LEU A 237 -2.48 -4.79 19.98
C LEU A 237 -3.77 -4.09 20.46
N SER A 238 -4.94 -4.72 20.19
CA SER A 238 -6.26 -4.25 20.64
C SER A 238 -6.41 -4.17 22.16
N ASP A 239 -5.63 -4.96 22.90
CA ASP A 239 -5.71 -5.00 24.37
C ASP A 239 -4.95 -3.82 24.99
N VAL A 240 -4.00 -3.23 24.25
CA VAL A 240 -3.15 -2.14 24.72
C VAL A 240 -3.53 -0.77 24.15
N THR A 241 -4.19 -0.73 22.99
CA THR A 241 -4.69 0.51 22.37
C THR A 241 -5.94 0.25 21.52
N LYS A 242 -6.85 1.22 21.45
CA LYS A 242 -8.01 1.18 20.55
C LYS A 242 -7.66 1.54 19.10
N GLY A 243 -6.54 2.23 18.89
CA GLY A 243 -6.05 2.60 17.57
C GLY A 243 -4.75 3.38 17.63
N ILE A 244 -4.09 3.51 16.49
CA ILE A 244 -2.84 4.26 16.33
C ILE A 244 -3.06 5.33 15.27
N ASP A 245 -2.94 6.60 15.67
CA ASP A 245 -2.91 7.70 14.71
C ASP A 245 -1.60 7.66 13.91
N LEU A 246 -1.67 7.37 12.61
CA LEU A 246 -0.49 7.28 11.76
C LEU A 246 0.11 8.65 11.43
N ALA A 247 -0.66 9.73 11.52
CA ALA A 247 -0.16 11.09 11.29
C ALA A 247 0.93 11.48 12.30
N GLN A 248 0.92 10.88 13.50
CA GLN A 248 1.93 11.12 14.53
C GLN A 248 3.34 10.66 14.12
N PHE A 249 3.47 9.86 13.06
CA PHE A 249 4.75 9.40 12.50
C PHE A 249 5.29 10.34 11.40
N ILE A 250 4.48 11.27 10.94
CA ILE A 250 4.83 12.23 9.89
C ILE A 250 5.43 13.48 10.54
N LYS A 251 6.37 14.14 9.87
CA LYS A 251 6.86 15.45 10.32
C LYS A 251 5.76 16.50 10.23
N LYS A 252 5.77 17.46 11.16
CA LYS A 252 4.85 18.59 11.12
C LYS A 252 5.03 19.45 9.87
N GLU A 253 6.28 19.66 9.45
CA GLU A 253 6.65 20.35 8.23
C GLU A 253 7.19 19.33 7.22
N ILE A 254 6.58 19.28 6.05
CA ILE A 254 6.96 18.41 4.95
C ILE A 254 7.95 19.16 4.07
N ASN A 255 9.09 18.53 3.77
CA ASN A 255 9.98 19.00 2.72
C ASN A 255 9.54 18.40 1.38
N ALA A 256 8.99 19.23 0.50
CA ALA A 256 8.47 18.81 -0.81
C ALA A 256 9.52 18.88 -1.95
N ASP A 257 10.77 19.22 -1.64
CA ASP A 257 11.85 19.40 -2.61
C ASP A 257 12.94 18.32 -2.52
N ILE A 258 12.68 17.22 -1.80
CA ILE A 258 13.69 16.18 -1.56
C ILE A 258 14.04 15.50 -2.88
N THR A 259 13.05 15.02 -3.60
CA THR A 259 13.25 14.34 -4.87
C THR A 259 13.81 15.31 -5.91
N ARG A 260 13.35 16.57 -5.93
CA ARG A 260 13.91 17.61 -6.82
C ARG A 260 15.40 17.84 -6.57
N SER A 261 15.79 18.00 -5.31
CA SER A 261 17.19 18.16 -4.92
C SER A 261 18.06 16.97 -5.36
N TRP A 262 17.52 15.74 -5.25
CA TRP A 262 18.21 14.55 -5.74
C TRP A 262 18.38 14.55 -7.27
N VAL A 263 17.38 15.02 -8.02
CA VAL A 263 17.50 15.19 -9.47
C VAL A 263 18.57 16.22 -9.81
N ASP A 264 18.65 17.32 -9.06
CA ASP A 264 19.65 18.37 -9.28
C ASP A 264 21.09 17.86 -9.04
N ASP A 265 21.29 17.03 -8.00
CA ASP A 265 22.56 16.35 -7.73
C ASP A 265 22.96 15.37 -8.85
N ILE A 266 21.98 14.64 -9.40
CA ILE A 266 22.19 13.77 -10.56
C ILE A 266 22.55 14.61 -11.79
N ASN A 267 21.85 15.71 -12.04
CA ASN A 267 22.15 16.64 -13.14
C ASN A 267 23.54 17.24 -13.01
N ALA A 268 23.99 17.58 -11.80
CA ALA A 268 25.37 18.01 -11.55
C ALA A 268 26.39 16.93 -11.92
N SER A 269 26.07 15.67 -11.63
CA SER A 269 26.89 14.50 -12.02
C SER A 269 26.90 14.27 -13.54
N LEU A 270 25.74 14.36 -14.20
CA LEU A 270 25.60 14.20 -15.66
C LEU A 270 26.37 15.27 -16.43
N ARG A 271 26.32 16.53 -15.97
CA ARG A 271 27.11 17.64 -16.51
C ARG A 271 28.61 17.35 -16.54
N LYS A 272 29.15 16.83 -15.44
CA LYS A 272 30.57 16.45 -15.34
C LYS A 272 30.95 15.35 -16.33
N LEU A 273 29.99 14.48 -16.68
CA LEU A 273 30.17 13.39 -17.63
C LEU A 273 29.84 13.77 -19.08
N GLY A 274 29.47 15.03 -19.36
CA GLY A 274 29.05 15.49 -20.69
C GLY A 274 27.77 14.79 -21.20
N ARG A 275 26.91 14.33 -20.29
CA ARG A 275 25.65 13.65 -20.61
C ARG A 275 24.46 14.60 -20.48
N ASN A 276 23.37 14.26 -21.15
CA ASN A 276 22.12 15.03 -21.11
C ASN A 276 21.56 15.07 -19.69
N GLU A 277 21.22 16.27 -19.23
CA GLU A 277 20.51 16.51 -17.97
C GLU A 277 19.01 16.25 -18.13
N VAL A 278 18.33 16.07 -17.00
CA VAL A 278 16.87 16.01 -16.96
C VAL A 278 16.27 17.35 -16.61
N ASP A 279 15.40 17.79 -17.52
CA ASP A 279 14.67 19.04 -17.43
C ASP A 279 13.45 18.88 -16.51
N THR A 280 13.63 19.20 -15.24
CA THR A 280 12.57 19.12 -14.21
C THR A 280 11.44 20.12 -14.43
N SER A 281 11.61 21.11 -15.33
CA SER A 281 10.56 22.07 -15.68
C SER A 281 9.48 21.46 -16.57
N LYS A 282 9.76 20.31 -17.20
CA LYS A 282 8.81 19.53 -18.02
C LYS A 282 8.15 18.39 -17.25
N ILE A 283 8.54 18.15 -16.01
CA ILE A 283 7.98 17.08 -15.18
C ILE A 283 6.81 17.64 -14.40
N ASP A 284 5.65 16.98 -14.47
CA ASP A 284 4.48 17.30 -13.67
C ASP A 284 4.83 17.38 -12.18
N ASN A 285 4.59 18.52 -11.52
CA ASN A 285 4.99 18.71 -10.12
C ASN A 285 4.36 17.68 -9.19
N ARG A 286 3.20 17.14 -9.56
CA ARG A 286 2.51 16.12 -8.77
C ARG A 286 3.38 14.89 -8.55
N MET A 287 4.24 14.53 -9.50
CA MET A 287 5.15 13.39 -9.34
C MET A 287 6.08 13.58 -8.13
N PHE A 288 6.66 14.77 -7.96
CA PHE A 288 7.49 15.08 -6.80
C PHE A 288 6.68 15.15 -5.52
N TYR A 289 5.51 15.80 -5.59
CA TYR A 289 4.60 15.91 -4.46
C TYR A 289 4.17 14.53 -3.91
N TYR A 290 3.75 13.61 -4.78
CA TYR A 290 3.37 12.24 -4.40
C TYR A 290 4.55 11.45 -3.83
N GLN A 291 5.75 11.66 -4.36
CA GLN A 291 6.95 10.97 -3.89
C GLN A 291 7.47 11.50 -2.55
N ASP A 292 7.28 12.78 -2.26
CA ASP A 292 7.85 13.40 -1.07
C ASP A 292 6.83 13.54 0.07
N ASN A 293 5.53 13.68 -0.22
CA ASN A 293 4.50 13.87 0.81
C ASN A 293 3.90 12.54 1.31
N PRO A 294 4.18 12.10 2.56
CA PRO A 294 3.68 10.84 3.08
C PRO A 294 2.16 10.80 3.24
N TYR A 295 1.50 11.97 3.32
CA TYR A 295 0.04 12.01 3.41
C TYR A 295 -0.61 11.40 2.17
N THR A 296 0.05 11.39 1.01
CA THR A 296 -0.52 10.80 -0.22
C THR A 296 -0.75 9.28 -0.16
N THR A 297 -0.26 8.62 0.89
CA THR A 297 -0.59 7.21 1.19
C THR A 297 -2.01 7.01 1.72
N PHE A 298 -2.67 8.08 2.20
CA PHE A 298 -4.05 8.06 2.68
C PHE A 298 -5.06 8.34 1.57
N SER A 299 -6.29 7.87 1.77
CA SER A 299 -7.39 8.04 0.84
C SER A 299 -7.68 9.51 0.54
N ALA A 300 -8.12 9.78 -0.69
CA ALA A 300 -8.49 11.13 -1.12
C ALA A 300 -9.58 11.72 -0.22
N GLU A 301 -10.56 10.93 0.20
CA GLU A 301 -11.64 11.34 1.10
C GLU A 301 -11.12 11.91 2.43
N SER A 302 -9.95 11.46 2.87
CA SER A 302 -9.32 11.90 4.12
C SER A 302 -8.45 13.15 3.96
N ARG A 303 -8.15 13.59 2.73
CA ARG A 303 -7.21 14.70 2.45
C ARG A 303 -7.78 15.83 1.63
N TYR A 304 -8.77 15.53 0.82
CA TYR A 304 -9.34 16.47 -0.14
C TYR A 304 -10.48 17.27 0.50
N GLN A 305 -10.74 18.44 -0.07
CA GLN A 305 -11.90 19.26 0.25
C GLN A 305 -12.60 19.67 -1.04
N LYS A 306 -13.94 19.72 -0.99
CA LYS A 306 -14.73 20.24 -2.10
C LYS A 306 -14.39 21.70 -2.34
N ILE A 307 -14.19 22.08 -3.59
CA ILE A 307 -13.99 23.47 -3.97
C ILE A 307 -15.37 24.13 -4.06
N ASP A 308 -15.56 25.23 -3.35
CA ASP A 308 -16.81 25.98 -3.44
C ASP A 308 -17.06 26.50 -4.86
N ARG A 309 -18.33 26.68 -5.21
CA ARG A 309 -18.72 27.05 -6.58
C ARG A 309 -18.15 28.40 -7.02
N SER A 310 -18.04 29.36 -6.10
CA SER A 310 -17.42 30.66 -6.36
C SER A 310 -15.94 30.52 -6.72
N ASP A 311 -15.22 29.67 -5.99
CA ASP A 311 -13.78 29.45 -6.17
C ASP A 311 -13.51 28.61 -7.42
N THR A 312 -14.38 27.64 -7.70
CA THR A 312 -14.39 26.91 -8.98
C THR A 312 -14.53 27.88 -10.14
N LYS A 313 -15.54 28.78 -10.10
CA LYS A 313 -15.72 29.78 -11.16
C LYS A 313 -14.49 30.69 -11.30
N LYS A 314 -13.94 31.17 -10.19
CA LYS A 314 -12.72 32.01 -10.19
C LYS A 314 -11.53 31.29 -10.81
N PHE A 315 -11.36 30.00 -10.53
CA PHE A 315 -10.32 29.18 -11.15
C PHE A 315 -10.48 29.15 -12.67
N PHE A 316 -11.67 28.81 -13.19
CA PHE A 316 -11.90 28.79 -14.64
C PHE A 316 -11.73 30.18 -15.27
N ASP A 317 -12.28 31.24 -14.67
CA ASP A 317 -12.12 32.62 -15.15
C ASP A 317 -10.63 33.04 -15.24
N THR A 318 -9.77 32.46 -14.41
CA THR A 318 -8.32 32.77 -14.37
C THR A 318 -7.52 32.01 -15.43
N TYR A 319 -7.83 30.73 -15.65
CA TYR A 319 -6.96 29.83 -16.43
C TYR A 319 -7.54 29.41 -17.78
N VAL A 320 -8.76 29.81 -18.11
CA VAL A 320 -9.42 29.43 -19.37
C VAL A 320 -8.72 30.05 -20.58
N ASN A 321 -8.52 29.24 -21.62
CA ASN A 321 -8.02 29.70 -22.90
C ASN A 321 -9.16 30.25 -23.79
N LYS A 322 -8.81 30.72 -24.99
CA LYS A 322 -9.77 31.29 -25.95
C LYS A 322 -10.87 30.32 -26.38
N ASP A 323 -10.61 29.01 -26.30
CA ASP A 323 -11.53 27.95 -26.70
C ASP A 323 -12.40 27.45 -25.54
N GLY A 324 -12.31 28.08 -24.37
CA GLY A 324 -13.10 27.72 -23.19
C GLY A 324 -12.51 26.58 -22.36
N TRP A 325 -11.27 26.14 -22.63
CA TRP A 325 -10.61 25.06 -21.89
C TRP A 325 -9.50 25.58 -20.98
N VAL A 326 -9.36 24.98 -19.80
CA VAL A 326 -8.16 25.06 -18.98
C VAL A 326 -7.25 23.90 -19.38
N ASP A 327 -6.05 24.21 -19.87
CA ASP A 327 -5.04 23.22 -20.24
C ASP A 327 -4.17 22.87 -19.02
N LEU A 328 -4.13 21.58 -18.67
CA LEU A 328 -3.42 21.10 -17.48
C LEU A 328 -1.99 20.62 -17.79
N ARG A 329 -1.63 20.52 -19.06
CA ARG A 329 -0.33 20.02 -19.52
C ARG A 329 0.79 21.04 -19.28
N ASN A 330 2.04 20.60 -19.49
CA ASN A 330 3.23 21.45 -19.50
C ASN A 330 3.37 22.31 -18.23
N ASN A 331 2.94 21.79 -17.07
CA ASN A 331 2.98 22.50 -15.79
C ASN A 331 2.21 23.84 -15.74
N ASN A 332 1.21 24.04 -16.61
CA ASN A 332 0.39 25.25 -16.63
C ASN A 332 -0.34 25.49 -15.30
N ILE A 333 -0.82 24.41 -14.66
CA ILE A 333 -1.51 24.45 -13.36
C ILE A 333 -0.69 23.81 -12.26
N PHE A 334 -0.18 22.60 -12.47
CA PHE A 334 0.55 21.83 -11.47
C PHE A 334 2.06 22.07 -11.56
N ASN A 335 2.51 23.32 -11.43
CA ASN A 335 3.93 23.65 -11.27
C ASN A 335 4.34 23.70 -9.79
N LYS A 336 5.65 23.84 -9.53
CA LYS A 336 6.23 23.87 -8.18
C LYS A 336 5.71 25.02 -7.30
N ASP A 337 5.29 26.12 -7.93
CA ASP A 337 4.83 27.33 -7.25
C ASP A 337 3.29 27.39 -7.21
N SER A 338 2.61 26.31 -7.61
CA SER A 338 1.16 26.22 -7.64
C SER A 338 0.57 26.18 -6.23
N GLY A 339 -0.55 26.89 -6.05
CA GLY A 339 -1.40 26.75 -4.87
C GLY A 339 -2.22 25.45 -4.85
N PHE A 340 -2.15 24.63 -5.91
CA PHE A 340 -2.90 23.40 -6.07
C PHE A 340 -1.96 22.19 -6.07
N ASN A 341 -2.13 21.29 -5.09
CA ASN A 341 -1.38 20.04 -5.07
C ASN A 341 -1.92 19.06 -6.11
N ASN A 342 -3.22 18.77 -6.07
CA ASN A 342 -3.92 17.99 -7.10
C ASN A 342 -5.43 18.26 -7.07
N PHE A 343 -6.15 17.76 -8.08
CA PHE A 343 -7.61 17.70 -8.11
C PHE A 343 -8.12 16.26 -8.06
N ALA A 344 -9.37 16.11 -7.64
CA ALA A 344 -10.13 14.87 -7.70
C ALA A 344 -11.59 15.15 -8.07
N TYR A 345 -12.29 14.10 -8.50
CA TYR A 345 -13.70 14.16 -8.86
C TYR A 345 -14.45 12.93 -8.34
N GLU A 346 -15.77 13.04 -8.24
CA GLU A 346 -16.62 11.93 -7.78
C GLU A 346 -16.78 10.86 -8.86
N LYS A 347 -16.55 9.60 -8.47
CA LYS A 347 -16.64 8.44 -9.36
C LYS A 347 -17.26 7.25 -8.65
N VAL A 348 -18.06 6.46 -9.36
CA VAL A 348 -18.68 5.24 -8.84
C VAL A 348 -17.81 4.04 -9.18
N GLY A 349 -17.42 3.26 -8.17
CA GLY A 349 -16.63 2.04 -8.31
C GLY A 349 -17.46 0.77 -8.54
N PHE A 350 -16.79 -0.39 -8.63
CA PHE A 350 -17.44 -1.71 -8.76
C PHE A 350 -18.22 -2.16 -7.51
N ASP A 351 -17.96 -1.53 -6.37
CA ASP A 351 -18.75 -1.67 -5.14
C ASP A 351 -20.06 -0.85 -5.17
N GLY A 352 -20.29 -0.06 -6.22
CA GLY A 352 -21.44 0.84 -6.35
C GLY A 352 -21.35 2.07 -5.46
N LYS A 353 -20.22 2.25 -4.75
CA LYS A 353 -20.00 3.37 -3.84
C LYS A 353 -19.36 4.53 -4.59
N LEU A 354 -19.70 5.74 -4.15
CA LEU A 354 -19.10 6.97 -4.66
C LEU A 354 -17.78 7.21 -3.92
N LYS A 355 -16.71 7.46 -4.67
CA LYS A 355 -15.35 7.71 -4.18
C LYS A 355 -14.75 8.92 -4.90
N LEU A 356 -13.68 9.47 -4.35
CA LEU A 356 -12.88 10.47 -5.05
C LEU A 356 -11.84 9.80 -5.95
N SER A 357 -11.86 10.12 -7.25
CA SER A 357 -10.84 9.73 -8.22
C SER A 357 -9.86 10.89 -8.40
N GLU A 358 -8.62 10.70 -7.95
CA GLU A 358 -7.54 11.68 -8.08
C GLU A 358 -7.11 11.81 -9.54
N PHE A 359 -6.77 13.03 -9.98
CA PHE A 359 -6.21 13.20 -11.32
C PHE A 359 -4.80 12.60 -11.35
N ASN A 360 -4.56 11.69 -12.29
CA ASN A 360 -3.23 11.14 -12.50
C ASN A 360 -2.23 12.22 -12.97
N PRO A 361 -0.95 12.15 -12.56
CA PRO A 361 0.12 12.96 -13.12
C PRO A 361 0.20 12.80 -14.63
N ILE A 362 0.35 13.92 -15.36
CA ILE A 362 0.42 13.90 -16.81
C ILE A 362 1.84 13.54 -17.22
N LEU A 363 1.98 12.42 -17.92
CA LEU A 363 3.23 12.02 -18.54
C LEU A 363 3.22 12.47 -20.01
N GLU A 364 4.13 13.36 -20.38
CA GLU A 364 4.33 13.70 -21.79
C GLU A 364 4.86 12.47 -22.53
N SER A 365 4.09 11.95 -23.48
CA SER A 365 4.53 10.86 -24.35
C SER A 365 5.09 11.43 -25.65
N ASP A 366 6.30 11.04 -26.03
CA ASP A 366 6.90 11.39 -27.32
C ASP A 366 6.16 10.77 -28.51
N THR A 367 5.37 9.72 -28.25
CA THR A 367 4.47 9.12 -29.22
C THR A 367 3.03 9.48 -28.87
N PRO A 368 2.32 10.22 -29.75
CA PRO A 368 0.88 10.37 -29.61
C PRO A 368 0.26 8.98 -29.46
N LYS A 369 -0.66 8.80 -28.49
CA LYS A 369 -1.48 7.59 -28.46
C LYS A 369 -2.06 7.39 -29.86
N ASP A 370 -2.02 6.15 -30.36
CA ASP A 370 -2.55 5.80 -31.67
C ASP A 370 -3.92 6.46 -31.84
N LYS A 371 -4.19 7.08 -32.99
CA LYS A 371 -5.51 7.65 -33.30
C LYS A 371 -6.65 6.63 -33.12
N ASN A 372 -6.31 5.34 -33.15
CA ASN A 372 -7.23 4.22 -32.93
C ASN A 372 -7.22 3.66 -31.50
N PHE A 373 -6.58 4.34 -30.53
CA PHE A 373 -6.55 3.88 -29.14
C PHE A 373 -7.97 3.79 -28.56
N SER A 374 -8.32 2.65 -27.98
CA SER A 374 -9.58 2.43 -27.28
C SER A 374 -9.32 2.26 -25.80
N TYR A 375 -9.71 3.24 -24.98
CA TYR A 375 -9.62 3.14 -23.52
C TYR A 375 -10.33 1.90 -23.00
N THR A 376 -11.57 1.67 -23.43
CA THR A 376 -12.35 0.49 -23.05
C THR A 376 -11.68 -0.81 -23.48
N GLY A 377 -11.23 -0.90 -24.73
CA GLY A 377 -10.58 -2.11 -25.25
C GLY A 377 -9.28 -2.43 -24.52
N TYR A 378 -8.53 -1.38 -24.19
CA TYR A 378 -7.31 -1.47 -23.41
C TYR A 378 -7.58 -1.98 -21.98
N GLN A 379 -8.51 -1.34 -21.26
CA GLN A 379 -8.89 -1.74 -19.91
C GLN A 379 -9.39 -3.20 -19.84
N ARG A 380 -10.25 -3.60 -20.79
CA ARG A 380 -10.75 -4.97 -20.88
C ARG A 380 -9.62 -5.97 -21.11
N SER A 381 -8.71 -5.70 -22.03
CA SER A 381 -7.62 -6.62 -22.37
C SER A 381 -6.66 -6.78 -21.20
N SER A 382 -6.30 -5.69 -20.52
CA SER A 382 -5.46 -5.72 -19.32
C SER A 382 -6.11 -6.51 -18.19
N PHE A 383 -7.40 -6.30 -17.93
CA PHE A 383 -8.11 -7.06 -16.90
C PHE A 383 -8.20 -8.56 -17.23
N MET A 384 -8.50 -8.92 -18.49
CA MET A 384 -8.57 -10.33 -18.88
C MET A 384 -7.21 -11.04 -18.78
N LYS A 385 -6.11 -10.32 -19.09
CA LYS A 385 -4.76 -10.82 -18.83
C LYS A 385 -4.52 -11.04 -17.34
N PHE A 386 -4.82 -10.03 -16.50
CA PHE A 386 -4.71 -10.13 -15.04
C PHE A 386 -5.51 -11.34 -14.49
N TYR A 387 -6.74 -11.54 -14.95
CA TYR A 387 -7.59 -12.65 -14.55
C TYR A 387 -6.94 -14.02 -14.85
N ASN A 388 -6.39 -14.19 -16.05
CA ASN A 388 -5.74 -15.43 -16.46
C ASN A 388 -4.42 -15.65 -15.70
N ASP A 389 -3.63 -14.60 -15.53
CA ASP A 389 -2.36 -14.65 -14.79
C ASP A 389 -2.59 -15.05 -13.32
N TYR A 390 -3.63 -14.50 -12.68
CA TYR A 390 -3.96 -14.82 -11.28
C TYR A 390 -4.34 -16.30 -11.13
N ASN A 391 -5.19 -16.82 -12.02
CA ASN A 391 -5.58 -18.24 -11.96
C ASN A 391 -4.41 -19.18 -12.23
N LYS A 392 -3.50 -18.80 -13.15
CA LYS A 392 -2.27 -19.56 -13.41
C LYS A 392 -1.37 -19.61 -12.17
N GLU A 393 -1.19 -18.49 -11.50
CA GLU A 393 -0.39 -18.40 -10.28
C GLU A 393 -1.03 -19.18 -9.12
N LEU A 394 -2.35 -19.05 -8.94
CA LEU A 394 -3.10 -19.81 -7.94
C LEU A 394 -2.96 -21.33 -8.14
N ASP A 395 -3.07 -21.81 -9.39
CA ASP A 395 -2.90 -23.23 -9.72
C ASP A 395 -1.48 -23.72 -9.46
N ALA A 396 -0.46 -22.89 -9.77
CA ALA A 396 0.94 -23.22 -9.51
C ALA A 396 1.22 -23.32 -8.01
N HIS A 397 0.85 -22.28 -7.25
CA HIS A 397 1.02 -22.24 -5.80
C HIS A 397 0.28 -23.40 -5.12
N THR A 398 -0.95 -23.72 -5.54
CA THR A 398 -1.71 -24.84 -4.98
C THR A 398 -0.98 -26.17 -5.16
N LYS A 399 -0.40 -26.42 -6.35
CA LYS A 399 0.36 -27.65 -6.62
C LYS A 399 1.64 -27.73 -5.78
N ASP A 400 2.33 -26.61 -5.59
CA ASP A 400 3.54 -26.55 -4.76
C ASP A 400 3.21 -26.88 -3.30
N ILE A 401 2.11 -26.32 -2.77
CA ILE A 401 1.64 -26.61 -1.41
C ILE A 401 1.19 -28.06 -1.26
N GLU A 402 0.47 -28.62 -2.23
CA GLU A 402 0.05 -30.03 -2.23
C GLU A 402 1.27 -30.97 -2.24
N TRP A 403 2.25 -30.70 -3.11
CA TRP A 403 3.48 -31.46 -3.20
C TRP A 403 4.26 -31.39 -1.88
N LEU A 404 4.47 -30.18 -1.35
CA LEU A 404 5.22 -30.00 -0.11
C LEU A 404 4.52 -30.65 1.08
N SER A 405 3.20 -30.50 1.18
CA SER A 405 2.40 -31.10 2.26
C SER A 405 2.47 -32.62 2.25
N LYS A 406 2.42 -33.24 1.06
CA LYS A 406 2.59 -34.69 0.91
C LYS A 406 3.97 -35.13 1.37
N ASN A 407 5.03 -34.44 0.93
CA ASN A 407 6.40 -34.81 1.28
C ASN A 407 6.71 -34.57 2.76
N LEU A 408 6.19 -33.51 3.39
CA LEU A 408 6.33 -33.31 4.84
C LEU A 408 5.79 -34.52 5.64
N LYS A 409 4.67 -35.12 5.19
CA LYS A 409 4.11 -36.34 5.81
C LYS A 409 4.90 -37.59 5.46
N ASP A 410 5.19 -37.81 4.18
CA ASP A 410 5.88 -39.02 3.72
C ASP A 410 7.27 -39.18 4.37
N TYR A 411 7.96 -38.05 4.59
CA TYR A 411 9.28 -38.03 5.24
C TYR A 411 9.21 -37.86 6.76
N ASP A 412 8.03 -37.93 7.40
CA ASP A 412 7.85 -37.82 8.86
C ASP A 412 8.59 -36.60 9.45
N VAL A 413 8.46 -35.44 8.80
CA VAL A 413 9.10 -34.20 9.24
C VAL A 413 8.49 -33.76 10.56
N GLU A 414 9.33 -33.34 11.51
CA GLU A 414 8.88 -32.87 12.82
C GLU A 414 7.84 -31.74 12.68
N ASN A 415 6.73 -31.84 13.40
CA ASN A 415 5.60 -30.90 13.36
C ASN A 415 4.97 -30.72 11.96
N ALA A 416 5.05 -31.72 11.07
CA ALA A 416 4.50 -31.67 9.71
C ALA A 416 3.04 -31.18 9.66
N ASP A 417 2.15 -31.68 10.53
CA ASP A 417 0.75 -31.26 10.53
C ASP A 417 0.56 -29.76 10.87
N GLU A 418 1.41 -29.18 11.73
CA GLU A 418 1.38 -27.73 12.02
C GLU A 418 1.80 -26.92 10.78
N TYR A 419 2.90 -27.32 10.12
CA TYR A 419 3.35 -26.66 8.89
C TYR A 419 2.31 -26.76 7.77
N ILE A 420 1.72 -27.93 7.57
CA ILE A 420 0.69 -28.16 6.55
C ILE A 420 -0.54 -27.29 6.81
N SER A 421 -0.96 -27.16 8.07
CA SER A 421 -2.06 -26.28 8.43
C SER A 421 -1.77 -24.82 8.07
N LYS A 422 -0.55 -24.33 8.32
CA LYS A 422 -0.15 -22.94 7.99
C LYS A 422 0.01 -22.72 6.48
N LEU A 423 0.56 -23.71 5.77
CA LEU A 423 0.81 -23.67 4.33
C LEU A 423 -0.49 -23.63 3.52
N LYS A 424 -1.53 -24.33 3.98
CA LYS A 424 -2.84 -24.35 3.32
C LYS A 424 -3.46 -22.97 3.12
N ASP A 425 -3.25 -22.07 4.08
CA ASP A 425 -3.77 -20.70 4.05
C ASP A 425 -2.74 -19.67 3.54
N SER A 426 -1.56 -20.13 3.11
CA SER A 426 -0.51 -19.27 2.57
C SER A 426 -0.81 -18.86 1.13
N LYS A 427 -0.29 -17.70 0.73
CA LYS A 427 -0.32 -17.22 -0.66
C LYS A 427 1.11 -16.94 -1.11
N SER A 428 1.35 -17.03 -2.42
CA SER A 428 2.57 -16.47 -2.98
C SER A 428 2.53 -14.94 -2.88
N SER A 429 3.70 -14.31 -2.89
CA SER A 429 3.77 -12.84 -2.95
C SER A 429 3.14 -12.27 -4.21
N TYR A 430 3.23 -12.98 -5.33
CA TYR A 430 2.63 -12.58 -6.60
C TYR A 430 1.13 -12.48 -6.44
N MET A 431 0.50 -13.50 -5.83
CA MET A 431 -0.92 -13.44 -5.53
C MET A 431 -1.22 -12.21 -4.68
N LEU A 432 -0.53 -12.00 -3.55
CA LEU A 432 -0.80 -10.86 -2.67
C LEU A 432 -0.66 -9.49 -3.36
N ALA A 433 0.37 -9.33 -4.20
CA ALA A 433 0.56 -8.13 -4.99
C ALA A 433 -0.57 -7.93 -6.02
N MET A 434 -0.98 -9.00 -6.71
CA MET A 434 -2.13 -8.98 -7.62
C MET A 434 -3.43 -8.66 -6.87
N GLU A 435 -3.66 -9.23 -5.68
CA GLU A 435 -4.83 -8.94 -4.87
C GLU A 435 -4.90 -7.47 -4.44
N ASN A 436 -3.75 -6.87 -4.10
CA ASN A 436 -3.63 -5.46 -3.79
C ASN A 436 -3.93 -4.59 -5.02
N GLU A 437 -3.36 -4.93 -6.18
CA GLU A 437 -3.63 -4.24 -7.44
C GLU A 437 -5.11 -4.35 -7.84
N PHE A 438 -5.73 -5.51 -7.66
CA PHE A 438 -7.16 -5.69 -7.89
C PHE A 438 -8.00 -4.77 -6.99
N LYS A 439 -7.68 -4.71 -5.69
CA LYS A 439 -8.37 -3.82 -4.76
C LYS A 439 -8.17 -2.35 -5.15
N LYS A 440 -6.95 -1.98 -5.54
CA LYS A 440 -6.63 -0.63 -5.99
C LYS A 440 -7.43 -0.26 -7.25
N ALA A 441 -7.44 -1.12 -8.25
CA ALA A 441 -8.09 -0.87 -9.53
C ALA A 441 -9.63 -0.92 -9.47
N THR A 442 -10.21 -1.77 -8.62
CA THR A 442 -11.67 -2.01 -8.61
C THR A 442 -12.38 -1.40 -7.41
N GLY A 443 -11.65 -1.11 -6.33
CA GLY A 443 -12.20 -0.75 -5.03
C GLY A 443 -12.84 -1.90 -4.26
N LEU A 444 -12.85 -3.13 -4.79
CA LEU A 444 -13.40 -4.32 -4.13
C LEU A 444 -12.32 -5.05 -3.33
N GLU A 445 -12.68 -5.60 -2.17
CA GLU A 445 -11.83 -6.60 -1.52
C GLU A 445 -11.62 -7.80 -2.44
N PHE A 446 -10.38 -8.30 -2.49
CA PHE A 446 -10.08 -9.44 -3.34
C PHE A 446 -10.82 -10.70 -2.85
N SER A 447 -11.50 -11.35 -3.79
CA SER A 447 -11.99 -12.72 -3.67
C SER A 447 -12.18 -13.29 -5.07
N LEU A 448 -12.14 -14.61 -5.23
CA LEU A 448 -12.44 -15.25 -6.52
C LEU A 448 -13.83 -14.86 -7.05
N SER A 449 -14.80 -14.66 -6.15
CA SER A 449 -16.14 -14.19 -6.52
C SER A 449 -16.12 -12.76 -7.07
N ASN A 450 -15.38 -11.85 -6.44
CA ASN A 450 -15.23 -10.47 -6.93
C ASN A 450 -14.41 -10.41 -8.23
N LEU A 451 -13.38 -11.25 -8.37
CA LEU A 451 -12.59 -11.37 -9.59
C LEU A 451 -13.50 -11.79 -10.77
N GLU A 452 -14.32 -12.82 -10.58
CA GLU A 452 -15.30 -13.28 -11.57
C GLU A 452 -16.42 -12.25 -11.83
N LYS A 453 -16.86 -11.52 -10.80
CA LYS A 453 -17.83 -10.41 -10.94
C LYS A 453 -17.32 -9.35 -11.92
N VAL A 454 -16.05 -8.95 -11.80
CA VAL A 454 -15.45 -7.93 -12.69
C VAL A 454 -15.28 -8.49 -14.10
N LYS A 455 -14.87 -9.76 -14.26
CA LYS A 455 -14.81 -10.44 -15.56
C LYS A 455 -16.16 -10.40 -16.28
N ARG A 456 -17.24 -10.81 -15.60
CA ARG A 456 -18.60 -10.80 -16.16
C ARG A 456 -19.08 -9.39 -16.50
N ALA A 457 -18.71 -8.39 -15.71
CA ALA A 457 -19.05 -7.01 -16.03
C ALA A 457 -18.39 -6.56 -17.34
N PHE A 458 -17.13 -6.91 -17.58
CA PHE A 458 -16.46 -6.64 -18.86
C PHE A 458 -17.08 -7.39 -20.05
N GLU A 459 -17.56 -8.62 -19.84
CA GLU A 459 -18.25 -9.41 -20.86
C GLU A 459 -19.66 -8.86 -21.18
N SER A 460 -20.35 -8.30 -20.18
CA SER A 460 -21.70 -7.75 -20.34
C SER A 460 -21.74 -6.32 -20.88
N ASP A 461 -20.91 -5.42 -20.35
CA ASP A 461 -20.85 -4.02 -20.74
C ASP A 461 -19.43 -3.49 -20.47
N SER A 462 -18.56 -3.64 -21.47
CA SER A 462 -17.15 -3.24 -21.33
C SER A 462 -16.99 -1.75 -21.03
N ASN A 463 -17.88 -0.89 -21.55
CA ASN A 463 -17.77 0.56 -21.33
C ASN A 463 -18.07 0.91 -19.87
N LYS A 464 -19.18 0.40 -19.33
CA LYS A 464 -19.54 0.61 -17.92
C LYS A 464 -18.49 0.00 -16.99
N ALA A 465 -17.99 -1.19 -17.31
CA ALA A 465 -16.92 -1.83 -16.54
C ALA A 465 -15.62 -1.01 -16.54
N ALA A 466 -15.17 -0.55 -17.71
CA ALA A 466 -13.96 0.29 -17.82
C ALA A 466 -14.09 1.62 -17.07
N LEU A 467 -15.29 2.22 -17.07
CA LEU A 467 -15.57 3.45 -16.32
C LEU A 467 -15.68 3.22 -14.80
N SER A 468 -15.88 1.97 -14.35
CA SER A 468 -15.98 1.62 -12.92
C SER A 468 -14.62 1.26 -12.30
N LEU A 469 -13.59 1.00 -13.12
CA LEU A 469 -12.20 0.87 -12.67
C LEU A 469 -11.63 2.24 -12.31
N ASN A 470 -10.58 2.31 -11.49
CA ASN A 470 -9.76 3.51 -11.36
C ASN A 470 -9.24 4.00 -12.72
N ASP A 471 -9.14 5.32 -12.85
CA ASP A 471 -8.64 5.90 -14.11
C ASP A 471 -7.17 5.60 -14.27
N SER A 472 -6.80 5.20 -15.48
CA SER A 472 -5.40 4.99 -15.86
C SER A 472 -4.88 6.00 -16.87
N ASP A 473 -5.79 6.82 -17.39
CA ASP A 473 -5.50 7.99 -18.21
C ASP A 473 -5.41 9.24 -17.33
N SER A 474 -4.72 10.25 -17.83
CA SER A 474 -4.59 11.53 -17.14
C SER A 474 -5.60 12.54 -17.67
N VAL A 475 -6.18 13.35 -16.79
CA VAL A 475 -6.96 14.52 -17.21
C VAL A 475 -6.00 15.59 -17.72
N ILE A 476 -6.11 15.95 -19.00
CA ILE A 476 -5.22 16.90 -19.66
C ILE A 476 -5.85 18.27 -19.88
N ALA A 477 -7.18 18.36 -19.83
CA ALA A 477 -7.88 19.62 -19.92
C ALA A 477 -9.24 19.54 -19.23
N MET A 478 -9.79 20.69 -18.83
CA MET A 478 -11.14 20.78 -18.29
C MET A 478 -11.87 22.06 -18.72
N ARG A 479 -13.19 21.99 -18.81
CA ARG A 479 -14.05 23.13 -19.22
C ARG A 479 -15.27 23.22 -18.32
N MET A 480 -15.59 24.44 -17.87
CA MET A 480 -16.84 24.70 -17.16
C MET A 480 -17.99 24.88 -18.17
N ASN A 481 -19.09 24.16 -17.95
CA ASN A 481 -20.29 24.23 -18.77
C ASN A 481 -21.27 25.29 -18.25
N SER A 482 -22.19 25.73 -19.10
CA SER A 482 -23.19 26.75 -18.76
C SER A 482 -24.15 26.32 -17.63
N ASN A 483 -24.40 25.02 -17.50
CA ASN A 483 -25.20 24.44 -16.41
C ASN A 483 -24.42 24.30 -15.09
N GLY A 484 -23.13 24.65 -15.07
CA GLY A 484 -22.24 24.57 -13.90
C GLY A 484 -21.55 23.23 -13.70
N THR A 485 -21.78 22.22 -14.57
CA THR A 485 -20.93 21.02 -14.57
C THR A 485 -19.59 21.30 -15.22
N ILE A 486 -18.65 20.37 -15.09
CA ILE A 486 -17.29 20.49 -15.62
C ILE A 486 -17.03 19.29 -16.52
N THR A 487 -16.69 19.54 -17.78
CA THR A 487 -16.21 18.49 -18.68
C THR A 487 -14.72 18.28 -18.45
N LEU A 488 -14.32 17.05 -18.14
CA LEU A 488 -12.93 16.62 -18.03
C LEU A 488 -12.54 15.89 -19.33
N LYS A 489 -11.37 16.24 -19.88
CA LYS A 489 -10.81 15.59 -21.06
C LYS A 489 -9.54 14.82 -20.69
N PHE A 490 -9.52 13.55 -21.04
CA PHE A 490 -8.42 12.64 -20.75
C PHE A 490 -7.44 12.52 -21.93
N ASP A 491 -6.20 12.14 -21.63
CA ASP A 491 -5.16 11.87 -22.65
C ASP A 491 -5.52 10.69 -23.58
N SER A 492 -6.49 9.86 -23.17
CA SER A 492 -7.08 8.79 -23.97
C SER A 492 -8.06 9.29 -25.04
N GLY A 493 -8.42 10.58 -25.00
CA GLY A 493 -9.46 11.18 -25.83
C GLY A 493 -10.87 11.07 -25.25
N ARG A 494 -11.06 10.37 -24.12
CA ARG A 494 -12.32 10.31 -23.40
C ARG A 494 -12.68 11.67 -22.80
N GLU A 495 -13.97 11.98 -22.80
CA GLU A 495 -14.53 13.15 -22.09
C GLU A 495 -15.65 12.68 -21.15
N ILE A 496 -15.69 13.23 -19.94
CA ILE A 496 -16.77 12.98 -18.96
C ILE A 496 -17.21 14.29 -18.32
N ASP A 497 -18.49 14.37 -17.95
CA ASP A 497 -19.01 15.49 -17.16
C ASP A 497 -19.05 15.14 -15.68
N VAL A 498 -18.49 16.01 -14.84
CA VAL A 498 -18.51 15.91 -13.39
C VAL A 498 -19.23 17.11 -12.79
N ARG A 499 -19.79 16.95 -11.59
CA ARG A 499 -20.52 18.02 -10.90
C ARG A 499 -19.61 18.90 -10.07
N ASP A 500 -18.71 18.28 -9.34
CA ASP A 500 -17.90 18.91 -8.31
C ASP A 500 -16.43 18.57 -8.50
N LEU A 501 -15.55 19.54 -8.19
CA LEU A 501 -14.11 19.34 -8.08
C LEU A 501 -13.70 19.40 -6.62
N TYR A 502 -12.71 18.59 -6.30
CA TYR A 502 -12.08 18.52 -4.99
C TYR A 502 -10.61 18.85 -5.12
N THR A 503 -10.04 19.53 -4.13
CA THR A 503 -8.60 19.84 -4.10
C THR A 503 -7.92 19.19 -2.92
N ASP A 504 -6.71 18.69 -3.15
CA ASP A 504 -5.87 18.08 -2.13
C ASP A 504 -5.29 19.13 -1.19
N THR A 505 -5.59 19.02 0.11
CA THR A 505 -5.11 19.97 1.11
C THR A 505 -3.66 19.78 1.53
N GLY A 506 -2.98 18.72 1.05
CA GLY A 506 -1.59 18.44 1.43
C GLY A 506 -1.43 17.63 2.71
N ARG A 507 -2.52 17.41 3.45
CA ARG A 507 -2.54 16.77 4.77
C ARG A 507 -3.88 16.09 5.03
N LEU A 508 -3.97 15.32 6.10
CA LEU A 508 -5.25 14.77 6.54
C LEU A 508 -6.17 15.86 7.10
N ASN A 509 -7.45 15.77 6.76
CA ASN A 509 -8.53 16.59 7.29
C ASN A 509 -8.67 16.33 8.80
N THR A 510 -8.25 17.31 9.59
CA THR A 510 -8.14 17.18 11.05
C THR A 510 -8.58 18.48 11.72
N SER A 511 -9.29 18.38 12.84
CA SER A 511 -9.60 19.54 13.69
C SER A 511 -9.52 19.13 15.15
N GLY A 512 -8.57 19.70 15.89
CA GLY A 512 -8.32 19.33 17.29
C GLY A 512 -7.97 17.86 17.43
N ASP A 513 -8.78 17.13 18.18
CA ASP A 513 -8.70 15.70 18.43
C ASP A 513 -9.58 14.87 17.46
N LYS A 514 -10.01 15.42 16.32
CA LYS A 514 -10.86 14.69 15.36
C LYS A 514 -10.16 14.52 14.02
N ARG A 515 -10.14 13.29 13.51
CA ARG A 515 -9.89 12.96 12.11
C ARG A 515 -11.22 13.00 11.36
N ALA A 516 -11.23 13.53 10.15
CA ALA A 516 -12.41 13.55 9.30
C ALA A 516 -12.12 12.99 7.91
N SER A 517 -13.11 12.32 7.32
CA SER A 517 -13.13 11.96 5.91
C SER A 517 -14.49 12.29 5.31
N ILE A 518 -14.51 12.68 4.03
CA ILE A 518 -15.77 13.03 3.35
C ILE A 518 -16.65 11.78 3.26
N ASN A 519 -17.90 11.88 3.72
CA ASN A 519 -18.88 10.80 3.61
C ASN A 519 -19.64 10.91 2.28
N LEU A 520 -19.02 10.39 1.21
CA LEU A 520 -19.63 10.36 -0.11
C LEU A 520 -20.83 9.39 -0.21
N GLU A 521 -20.87 8.34 0.60
CA GLU A 521 -21.99 7.39 0.62
C GLU A 521 -23.32 8.05 0.99
N ALA A 522 -23.28 9.02 1.91
CA ALA A 522 -24.45 9.80 2.32
C ALA A 522 -25.16 10.49 1.14
N LYS A 523 -24.44 10.80 0.06
CA LYS A 523 -25.03 11.40 -1.15
C LYS A 523 -26.05 10.49 -1.83
N ASN A 524 -25.90 9.17 -1.69
CA ASN A 524 -26.79 8.17 -2.29
C ASN A 524 -27.79 7.55 -1.29
N MET A 525 -27.63 7.78 0.02
CA MET A 525 -28.55 7.26 1.05
C MET A 525 -29.97 7.84 0.96
N SER A 526 -30.98 7.02 1.22
CA SER A 526 -32.37 7.44 1.48
C SER A 526 -32.47 8.31 2.74
N LYS A 527 -33.64 8.92 2.95
CA LYS A 527 -33.86 9.69 4.18
C LYS A 527 -33.76 8.78 5.40
N GLU A 528 -34.31 7.58 5.32
CA GLU A 528 -34.31 6.58 6.38
C GLU A 528 -32.88 6.16 6.72
N GLU A 529 -32.05 5.88 5.72
CA GLU A 529 -30.64 5.53 5.91
C GLU A 529 -29.84 6.68 6.54
N LEU A 530 -30.01 7.92 6.07
CA LEU A 530 -29.34 9.09 6.66
C LEU A 530 -29.70 9.28 8.14
N ASN A 531 -30.96 9.05 8.50
CA ASN A 531 -31.42 9.17 9.87
C ASN A 531 -31.08 7.96 10.75
N SER A 532 -30.51 6.91 10.16
CA SER A 532 -29.96 5.74 10.89
C SER A 532 -28.46 5.87 11.19
N LEU A 533 -27.80 6.89 10.63
CA LEU A 533 -26.39 7.17 10.91
C LEU A 533 -26.20 7.54 12.39
N ASP A 534 -25.07 7.13 12.95
CA ASP A 534 -24.67 7.54 14.29
C ASP A 534 -24.19 9.00 14.28
N PHE A 535 -25.02 9.90 14.83
CA PHE A 535 -24.73 11.33 14.87
C PHE A 535 -23.50 11.70 15.75
N GLU A 536 -22.96 10.76 16.54
CA GLU A 536 -21.67 10.94 17.23
C GLU A 536 -20.48 10.89 16.28
N THR A 537 -20.60 10.09 15.22
CA THR A 537 -19.52 9.81 14.26
C THR A 537 -19.71 10.49 12.91
N ILE A 538 -20.83 11.20 12.73
CA ILE A 538 -21.07 12.07 11.58
C ILE A 538 -20.94 13.54 11.98
N ALA A 539 -20.31 14.33 11.12
CA ALA A 539 -20.06 15.75 11.34
C ALA A 539 -20.34 16.60 10.10
N ILE A 540 -20.40 17.91 10.33
CA ILE A 540 -20.24 18.93 9.28
C ILE A 540 -19.01 19.78 9.55
N LYS A 541 -18.49 20.39 8.49
CA LYS A 541 -17.47 21.43 8.61
C LYS A 541 -18.16 22.78 8.85
N GLN A 542 -17.86 23.42 9.98
CA GLN A 542 -18.22 24.81 10.27
C GLN A 542 -16.94 25.61 10.44
N ASP A 543 -16.78 26.65 9.63
CA ASP A 543 -15.51 27.36 9.45
C ASP A 543 -14.38 26.37 9.10
N ASP A 544 -13.45 26.12 10.02
CA ASP A 544 -12.36 25.14 9.90
C ASP A 544 -12.42 24.03 10.96
N LYS A 545 -13.60 23.79 11.53
CA LYS A 545 -13.82 22.76 12.55
C LYS A 545 -14.84 21.73 12.11
N PHE A 546 -14.58 20.48 12.48
CA PHE A 546 -15.55 19.40 12.35
C PHE A 546 -16.37 19.31 13.64
N VAL A 547 -17.67 19.57 13.53
CA VAL A 547 -18.62 19.50 14.65
C VAL A 547 -19.57 18.35 14.39
N SER A 548 -19.64 17.41 15.33
CA SER A 548 -20.51 16.24 15.21
C SER A 548 -21.98 16.65 15.20
N LEU A 549 -22.82 15.87 14.54
CA LEU A 549 -24.25 16.11 14.51
C LEU A 549 -24.87 16.01 15.92
N LYS A 550 -24.33 15.14 16.79
CA LYS A 550 -24.74 15.08 18.20
C LYS A 550 -24.41 16.35 18.96
N GLU A 551 -23.19 16.90 18.80
CA GLU A 551 -22.79 18.17 19.44
C GLU A 551 -23.70 19.33 19.01
N LEU A 552 -24.19 19.31 17.77
CA LEU A 552 -25.15 20.29 17.25
C LEU A 552 -26.58 20.09 17.76
N GLY A 553 -26.89 18.96 18.39
CA GLY A 553 -28.25 18.59 18.77
C GLY A 553 -29.12 18.23 17.57
N ALA A 554 -28.53 17.62 16.54
CA ALA A 554 -29.25 17.14 15.37
C ALA A 554 -30.23 16.02 15.76
N THR A 555 -31.41 16.07 15.15
CA THR A 555 -32.50 15.11 15.34
C THR A 555 -32.88 14.41 14.04
N ALA A 556 -32.61 15.05 12.90
CA ALA A 556 -32.79 14.44 11.60
C ALA A 556 -31.92 15.08 10.51
N ILE A 557 -31.67 14.32 9.45
CA ILE A 557 -31.03 14.74 8.21
C ILE A 557 -32.03 14.57 7.06
N SER A 558 -32.05 15.53 6.14
CA SER A 558 -32.73 15.44 4.86
C SER A 558 -31.87 16.00 3.75
N LYS A 559 -32.19 15.71 2.48
CA LYS A 559 -31.44 16.19 1.32
C LYS A 559 -32.32 17.05 0.44
N ILE A 560 -31.73 18.07 -0.18
CA ILE A 560 -32.36 18.89 -1.20
C ILE A 560 -31.40 19.12 -2.37
N MET A 561 -31.94 19.13 -3.58
CA MET A 561 -31.23 19.59 -4.77
C MET A 561 -31.61 21.03 -5.07
N LYS A 562 -30.63 21.94 -5.11
CA LYS A 562 -30.83 23.35 -5.46
C LYS A 562 -29.76 23.81 -6.44
N ASN A 563 -30.14 24.36 -7.59
CA ASN A 563 -29.19 24.83 -8.63
C ASN A 563 -28.14 23.78 -9.04
N ASN A 564 -28.56 22.51 -9.16
CA ASN A 564 -27.72 21.35 -9.45
C ASN A 564 -26.69 21.00 -8.35
N GLU A 565 -26.87 21.53 -7.13
CA GLU A 565 -26.04 21.24 -5.96
C GLU A 565 -26.87 20.45 -4.93
N LEU A 566 -26.29 19.34 -4.45
CA LEU A 566 -26.84 18.58 -3.34
C LEU A 566 -26.51 19.28 -2.03
N ARG A 567 -27.51 19.46 -1.17
CA ARG A 567 -27.32 19.98 0.20
C ARG A 567 -27.98 19.07 1.21
N PHE A 568 -27.33 18.89 2.35
CA PHE A 568 -27.88 18.24 3.54
C PHE A 568 -28.49 19.30 4.44
N LEU A 569 -29.75 19.09 4.83
CA LEU A 569 -30.46 19.89 5.82
C LEU A 569 -30.49 19.12 7.14
N ILE A 570 -29.89 19.70 8.17
CA ILE A 570 -29.76 19.15 9.51
C ILE A 570 -30.79 19.84 10.40
N HIS A 571 -31.77 19.07 10.86
CA HIS A 571 -32.85 19.52 11.75
C HIS A 571 -32.39 19.38 13.19
N LEU A 572 -32.42 20.48 13.95
CA LEU A 572 -31.97 20.53 15.33
C LEU A 572 -33.13 20.42 16.31
N ALA A 573 -32.86 19.98 17.54
CA ALA A 573 -33.87 19.84 18.60
C ALA A 573 -34.59 21.14 18.97
N ASN A 574 -33.98 22.30 18.68
CA ASN A 574 -34.58 23.63 18.88
C ASN A 574 -35.42 24.12 17.68
N ASN A 575 -35.78 23.23 16.75
CA ASN A 575 -36.48 23.51 15.48
C ASN A 575 -35.71 24.37 14.47
N ASN A 576 -34.43 24.67 14.70
CA ASN A 576 -33.59 25.31 13.70
C ASN A 576 -33.11 24.30 12.65
N ILE A 577 -32.82 24.79 11.44
CA ILE A 577 -32.26 24.00 10.35
C ILE A 577 -30.93 24.62 9.91
N ILE A 578 -29.88 23.80 9.89
CA ILE A 578 -28.58 24.16 9.31
C ILE A 578 -28.42 23.42 7.98
N SER A 579 -27.76 24.02 7.01
CA SER A 579 -27.40 23.36 5.75
C SER A 579 -25.90 23.13 5.63
N SER A 580 -25.51 21.97 5.09
CA SER A 580 -24.13 21.68 4.70
C SER A 580 -24.09 21.08 3.28
N ASN A 581 -23.01 21.33 2.56
CA ASN A 581 -22.75 20.72 1.26
C ASN A 581 -22.22 19.28 1.40
N GLU A 582 -21.49 19.01 2.47
CA GLU A 582 -20.87 17.72 2.74
C GLU A 582 -21.17 17.23 4.16
N LEU A 583 -21.28 15.92 4.32
CA LEU A 583 -21.18 15.25 5.61
C LEU A 583 -19.80 14.62 5.71
N TYR A 584 -19.28 14.49 6.92
CA TYR A 584 -18.00 13.89 7.20
C TYR A 584 -18.17 12.73 8.18
N ASN A 585 -17.45 11.63 7.96
CA ASN A 585 -17.18 10.66 8.99
C ASN A 585 -16.10 11.24 9.91
N ILE A 586 -16.26 11.11 11.22
CA ILE A 586 -15.26 11.53 12.19
C ILE A 586 -14.85 10.40 13.12
N SER A 587 -13.56 10.40 13.45
CA SER A 587 -12.95 9.52 14.44
C SER A 587 -12.16 10.36 15.44
N TYR A 588 -12.27 10.05 16.73
CA TYR A 588 -11.57 10.78 17.78
C TYR A 588 -10.13 10.24 17.93
N LEU A 589 -9.17 11.15 17.79
CA LEU A 589 -7.75 10.99 18.04
C LEU A 589 -7.53 11.04 19.56
N ASN A 590 -6.70 10.14 20.09
CA ASN A 590 -6.56 9.81 21.51
C ASN A 590 -7.57 8.78 22.03
N HIS A 591 -7.25 7.53 21.76
CA HIS A 591 -7.81 6.41 22.48
C HIS A 591 -6.69 5.49 23.01
N THR A 592 -5.69 6.05 23.71
CA THR A 592 -5.26 5.31 24.90
C THR A 592 -6.52 5.12 25.71
N LEU A 593 -6.88 3.88 26.04
CA LEU A 593 -8.10 3.56 26.79
C LEU A 593 -8.24 4.59 27.91
N ASN A 594 -9.28 5.43 27.85
CA ASN A 594 -9.49 6.50 28.82
C ASN A 594 -9.20 5.95 30.22
N SER A 595 -8.37 6.70 30.93
CA SER A 595 -7.89 6.53 32.31
C SER A 595 -9.00 6.56 33.37
N ASN A 596 -10.21 6.12 33.02
CA ASN A 596 -11.30 5.93 33.94
C ASN A 596 -11.12 4.56 34.63
N ASP A 597 -10.49 4.62 35.80
CA ASP A 597 -10.81 3.84 36.99
C ASP A 597 -10.24 2.41 37.17
N LYS A 598 -9.02 2.15 36.69
CA LYS A 598 -8.12 1.18 37.36
C LYS A 598 -6.68 1.67 37.35
N GLN A 599 -6.05 1.73 38.52
CA GLN A 599 -4.59 1.76 38.58
C GLN A 599 -4.07 0.57 37.78
N ILE A 600 -3.30 0.82 36.72
CA ILE A 600 -2.62 -0.23 35.94
C ILE A 600 -1.75 -1.00 36.92
N GLN A 601 -2.11 -2.25 37.19
CA GLN A 601 -1.39 -3.09 38.12
C GLN A 601 -0.02 -3.44 37.53
N ASP A 602 0.98 -3.66 38.38
CA ASP A 602 2.34 -4.00 37.91
C ASP A 602 2.37 -5.24 37.00
N LYS A 603 1.47 -6.21 37.25
CA LYS A 603 1.32 -7.40 36.40
C LYS A 603 0.85 -7.07 34.97
N ASP A 604 0.14 -5.95 34.79
CA ASP A 604 -0.44 -5.53 33.52
C ASP A 604 0.54 -4.68 32.71
N ARG A 605 1.61 -4.15 33.34
CA ARG A 605 2.64 -3.35 32.69
C ARG A 605 3.54 -4.17 31.77
N PHE A 606 4.18 -3.46 30.84
CA PHE A 606 5.31 -3.89 30.04
C PHE A 606 6.54 -3.08 30.46
N TYR A 607 7.64 -3.78 30.73
CA TYR A 607 8.91 -3.22 31.14
C TYR A 607 9.91 -3.32 29.98
N LYS A 608 10.88 -2.39 29.96
CA LYS A 608 12.00 -2.49 29.02
C LYS A 608 12.88 -3.65 29.43
N ARG A 609 13.50 -4.30 28.44
CA ARG A 609 14.55 -5.29 28.68
C ARG A 609 15.62 -4.66 29.56
N VAL A 610 15.75 -5.14 30.79
CA VAL A 610 16.86 -4.76 31.64
C VAL A 610 18.04 -5.63 31.20
N ASP A 611 19.00 -5.06 30.49
CA ASP A 611 20.29 -5.73 30.25
C ASP A 611 21.03 -5.76 31.59
N VAL A 612 20.81 -6.82 32.38
CA VAL A 612 21.58 -7.08 33.60
C VAL A 612 22.93 -7.68 33.18
N ARG A 613 23.78 -6.88 32.55
CA ARG A 613 25.22 -7.14 32.49
C ARG A 613 25.91 -6.07 33.32
N VAL A 614 26.12 -6.39 34.59
CA VAL A 614 27.05 -5.68 35.49
C VAL A 614 28.41 -6.34 35.37
#